data_AF-A0A839NFR1-F1
#
_entry.id   AF-A0A839NFR1-F1
#
_cell.length_a   1.000
_cell.length_b   1.000
_cell.length_c   1.000
_cell.angle_alpha   90.00
_cell.angle_beta   90.00
_cell.angle_gamma   90.00
#
_symmetry.space_group_name_H-M   'P 1'
#
loop_
_entity.id
_entity.type
_entity.pdbx_description
1 polymer ?
#
loop_
_entity_poly.entity_id
_entity_poly.type
_entity_poly.pdbx_seq_one_letter_code
_entity_poly.pdbx_strand_id
1 'polypeptide(L)'
;MRILKPSSNTIYYVLGIIIFAFLINLGSALPEPMYRLKKPVMVLTILFTIPLTFLYLYYISWVQYRLFTFSKGTKKRPLWSTLPLFLFMTAGLVWVFHMLLLYTVVVGRSTASLFSKAYFAADFWFFIIPVLLYCLYLFFKPERTLFSFGKLEELQKENHSLQSVNHNLIDLKEQLITENTDLLVRKQAVKSQYYKLIANIHEHDQAAQQLRIENKELSFEVEQLREKTEKLEDQVTEMPLHSERDELPLLWLEERSVDVLLQYICEQKFWMNPVQDHTRFVLELVIIERVEIVYFGIYANGKKWLLPNDAVEALLNNPWIVKLNNKAFVNMLYCKKNMLSVIKGSKIKRVELISFFRTQLDENLDTKHIDELLETERLRSNFEKFWEYDRLLKMDASRLYDTFRSN
;
A
#
# COMPACT_ATOMS: atom_id res chain seq x y z
N MET A 1 -16.85 14.97 -34.47
CA MET A 1 -18.32 14.84 -34.42
C MET A 1 -18.64 13.34 -34.31
N ARG A 2 -18.72 12.79 -33.09
CA ARG A 2 -19.07 11.35 -32.93
C ARG A 2 -20.57 11.20 -33.13
N ILE A 3 -20.94 10.33 -34.06
CA ILE A 3 -22.31 9.98 -34.39
C ILE A 3 -22.96 9.36 -33.15
N LEU A 4 -23.99 10.03 -32.63
CA LEU A 4 -24.84 9.51 -31.56
C LEU A 4 -25.37 8.14 -31.99
N LYS A 5 -25.05 7.09 -31.22
CA LYS A 5 -25.73 5.80 -31.34
C LYS A 5 -27.24 6.08 -31.19
N PRO A 6 -28.10 5.80 -32.18
CA PRO A 6 -29.50 6.19 -32.10
C PRO A 6 -30.16 5.43 -30.96
N SER A 7 -30.48 6.14 -29.88
CA SER A 7 -31.35 5.62 -28.84
C SER A 7 -32.78 5.58 -29.37
N SER A 8 -33.66 4.73 -28.83
CA SER A 8 -35.09 4.69 -29.19
C SER A 8 -35.74 6.10 -29.19
N ASN A 9 -35.27 6.99 -28.31
CA ASN A 9 -35.71 8.38 -28.23
C ASN A 9 -35.39 9.21 -29.48
N THR A 10 -34.28 8.92 -30.18
CA THR A 10 -33.84 9.69 -31.37
C THR A 10 -34.84 9.55 -32.53
N ILE A 11 -35.46 8.37 -32.69
CA ILE A 11 -36.47 8.13 -33.74
C ILE A 11 -37.71 8.99 -33.49
N TYR A 12 -38.20 9.04 -32.24
CA TYR A 12 -39.33 9.89 -31.86
C TYR A 12 -39.05 11.38 -32.06
N TYR A 13 -37.80 11.81 -31.80
CA TYR A 13 -37.38 13.18 -32.05
C TYR A 13 -37.37 13.54 -33.54
N VAL A 14 -36.82 12.68 -34.39
CA VAL A 14 -36.83 12.90 -35.85
C VAL A 14 -38.26 12.94 -36.38
N LEU A 15 -39.10 12.01 -35.95
CA LEU A 15 -40.51 11.99 -36.33
C LEU A 15 -41.25 13.27 -35.86
N GLY A 16 -41.02 13.68 -34.62
CA GLY A 16 -41.58 14.92 -34.07
C GLY A 16 -41.12 16.17 -34.82
N ILE A 17 -39.86 16.24 -35.23
CA ILE A 17 -39.32 17.34 -36.05
C ILE A 17 -40.00 17.38 -37.42
N ILE A 18 -40.20 16.22 -38.05
CA ILE A 18 -40.91 16.14 -39.35
C ILE A 18 -42.34 16.63 -39.17
N ILE A 19 -43.08 16.11 -38.19
CA ILE A 19 -44.46 16.53 -37.90
C ILE A 19 -44.53 18.04 -37.62
N PHE A 20 -43.61 18.57 -36.82
CA PHE A 20 -43.55 20.00 -36.51
C PHE A 20 -43.24 20.85 -37.75
N ALA A 21 -42.30 20.43 -38.60
CA ALA A 21 -41.99 21.10 -39.84
C ALA A 21 -43.21 21.14 -40.78
N PHE A 22 -43.97 20.05 -40.88
CA PHE A 22 -45.25 20.05 -41.63
C PHE A 22 -46.27 20.98 -40.99
N LEU A 23 -46.43 20.94 -39.66
CA LEU A 23 -47.42 21.72 -38.93
C LEU A 23 -47.21 23.23 -39.10
N ILE A 24 -45.99 23.74 -38.94
CA ILE A 24 -45.68 25.17 -39.07
C ILE A 24 -45.91 25.67 -40.49
N ASN A 25 -45.50 24.89 -41.48
CA ASN A 25 -45.52 25.30 -42.87
C ASN A 25 -46.96 25.20 -43.43
N LEU A 26 -47.69 24.13 -43.13
CA LEU A 26 -49.08 23.99 -43.58
C LEU A 26 -50.02 24.93 -42.83
N GLY A 27 -49.77 25.17 -41.53
CA GLY A 27 -50.55 26.08 -40.70
C GLY A 27 -52.05 25.84 -40.82
N SER A 28 -52.80 26.90 -41.11
CA SER A 28 -54.25 26.85 -41.35
C SER A 28 -54.70 25.95 -42.50
N ALA A 29 -53.81 25.58 -43.44
CA ALA A 29 -54.13 24.66 -44.55
C ALA A 29 -53.88 23.19 -44.22
N LEU A 30 -53.67 22.85 -42.95
CA LEU A 30 -53.56 21.46 -42.50
C LEU A 30 -54.74 20.55 -42.93
N PRO A 31 -56.01 21.01 -42.98
CA PRO A 31 -57.12 20.18 -43.46
C PRO A 31 -57.02 19.80 -44.94
N GLU A 32 -56.38 20.63 -45.76
CA GLU A 32 -56.23 20.43 -47.21
C GLU A 32 -54.75 20.59 -47.64
N PRO A 33 -53.85 19.70 -47.19
CA PRO A 33 -52.41 19.91 -47.30
C PRO A 33 -51.93 19.88 -48.75
N MET A 34 -52.64 19.17 -49.63
CA MET A 34 -52.31 19.04 -51.05
C MET A 34 -52.36 20.37 -51.80
N TYR A 35 -53.16 21.35 -51.34
CA TYR A 35 -53.24 22.66 -51.97
C TYR A 35 -51.90 23.43 -51.86
N ARG A 36 -51.23 23.35 -50.70
CA ARG A 36 -49.92 23.99 -50.48
C ARG A 36 -48.76 23.14 -51.00
N LEU A 37 -48.82 21.81 -50.85
CA LEU A 37 -47.72 20.89 -51.22
C LEU A 37 -47.47 20.79 -52.73
N LYS A 38 -48.46 21.08 -53.57
CA LYS A 38 -48.27 21.16 -55.04
C LYS A 38 -47.30 22.27 -55.46
N LYS A 39 -47.03 23.25 -54.59
CA LYS A 39 -46.09 24.34 -54.88
C LYS A 39 -44.66 23.90 -54.54
N PRO A 40 -43.71 23.87 -55.49
CA PRO A 40 -42.35 23.38 -55.23
C PRO A 40 -41.60 24.20 -54.17
N VAL A 41 -41.88 25.51 -54.10
CA VAL A 41 -41.34 26.41 -53.07
C VAL A 41 -41.76 25.98 -51.66
N MET A 42 -42.97 25.42 -51.53
CA MET A 42 -43.50 24.95 -50.25
C MET A 42 -42.76 23.72 -49.74
N VAL A 43 -42.55 22.74 -50.62
CA VAL A 43 -41.78 21.52 -50.32
C VAL A 43 -40.35 21.89 -49.91
N LEU A 44 -39.72 22.82 -50.64
CA LEU A 44 -38.39 23.31 -50.31
C LEU A 44 -38.34 23.98 -48.93
N THR A 45 -39.37 24.78 -48.60
CA THR A 45 -39.46 25.45 -47.29
C THR A 45 -39.60 24.44 -46.15
N ILE A 46 -40.41 23.38 -46.32
CA ILE A 46 -40.52 22.28 -45.36
C ILE A 46 -39.17 21.59 -45.18
N LEU A 47 -38.46 21.28 -46.28
CA LEU A 47 -37.15 20.66 -46.23
C LEU A 47 -36.11 21.50 -45.48
N PHE A 48 -36.12 22.83 -45.64
CA PHE A 48 -35.24 23.73 -44.87
C PHE A 48 -35.68 23.92 -43.41
N THR A 49 -36.97 23.75 -43.11
CA THR A 49 -37.48 23.87 -41.73
C THR A 49 -36.99 22.73 -40.84
N ILE A 50 -36.73 21.54 -41.40
CA ILE A 50 -36.19 20.39 -40.66
C ILE A 50 -34.82 20.69 -40.01
N PRO A 51 -33.75 21.05 -40.77
CA PRO A 51 -32.45 21.37 -40.17
C PRO A 51 -32.50 22.63 -39.30
N LEU A 52 -33.34 23.61 -39.63
CA LEU A 52 -33.57 24.78 -38.79
C LEU A 52 -34.17 24.39 -37.42
N THR A 53 -35.12 23.46 -37.41
CA THR A 53 -35.69 22.91 -36.18
C THR A 53 -34.64 22.20 -35.35
N PHE A 54 -33.75 21.41 -35.98
CA PHE A 54 -32.61 20.82 -35.27
C PHE A 54 -31.73 21.87 -34.60
N LEU A 55 -31.48 23.00 -35.28
CA LEU A 55 -30.70 24.10 -34.73
C LEU A 55 -31.40 24.75 -33.53
N TYR A 56 -32.73 24.95 -33.61
CA TYR A 56 -33.52 25.43 -32.48
C TYR A 56 -33.46 24.48 -31.28
N LEU A 57 -33.66 23.17 -31.50
CA LEU A 57 -33.58 22.17 -30.44
C LEU A 57 -32.19 22.10 -29.81
N TYR A 58 -31.12 22.24 -30.62
CA TYR A 58 -29.75 22.34 -30.14
C TYR A 58 -29.55 23.57 -29.26
N TYR A 59 -30.01 24.73 -29.71
CA TYR A 59 -29.93 25.98 -28.96
C TYR A 59 -30.69 25.89 -27.62
N ILE A 60 -31.93 25.38 -27.63
CA ILE A 60 -32.74 25.19 -26.42
C ILE A 60 -32.01 24.28 -25.43
N SER A 61 -31.47 23.16 -25.91
CA SER A 61 -30.71 22.21 -25.08
C SER A 61 -29.43 22.85 -24.50
N TRP A 62 -28.77 23.72 -25.27
CA TRP A 62 -27.57 24.44 -24.83
C TRP A 62 -27.89 25.48 -23.74
N VAL A 63 -28.94 26.29 -23.92
CA VAL A 63 -29.42 27.25 -22.92
C VAL A 63 -29.81 26.54 -21.64
N GLN A 64 -30.53 25.42 -21.74
CA GLN A 64 -30.88 24.57 -20.62
C GLN A 64 -29.62 24.07 -19.88
N TYR A 65 -28.65 23.50 -20.60
CA TYR A 65 -27.41 23.05 -20.00
C TYR A 65 -26.72 24.17 -19.22
N ARG A 66 -26.61 25.37 -19.81
CA ARG A 66 -25.98 26.51 -19.14
C ARG A 66 -26.73 26.93 -17.88
N LEU A 67 -28.05 27.14 -17.97
CA LEU A 67 -28.85 27.61 -16.84
C LEU A 67 -28.84 26.62 -15.67
N PHE A 68 -28.94 25.31 -15.94
CA PHE A 68 -28.98 24.30 -14.88
C PHE A 68 -27.58 23.90 -14.35
N THR A 69 -26.53 24.00 -15.16
CA THR A 69 -25.15 23.72 -14.71
C THR A 69 -24.58 24.86 -13.87
N PHE A 70 -24.80 26.12 -14.26
CA PHE A 70 -24.42 27.28 -13.44
C PHE A 70 -25.16 27.30 -12.08
N SER A 71 -26.36 26.72 -12.02
CA SER A 71 -27.12 26.59 -10.77
C SER A 71 -26.64 25.47 -9.85
N LYS A 72 -25.76 24.55 -10.27
CA LYS A 72 -25.20 23.53 -9.35
C LYS A 72 -24.15 24.13 -8.39
N GLY A 73 -23.50 25.22 -8.76
CA GLY A 73 -22.49 25.91 -7.93
C GLY A 73 -22.99 27.11 -7.13
N THR A 74 -24.23 27.57 -7.36
CA THR A 74 -24.81 28.74 -6.69
C THR A 74 -26.19 28.37 -6.13
N LYS A 75 -26.59 28.94 -4.98
CA LYS A 75 -27.86 28.64 -4.28
C LYS A 75 -29.03 28.42 -5.27
N LYS A 76 -29.79 27.33 -5.08
CA LYS A 76 -30.95 26.95 -5.92
C LYS A 76 -31.84 28.18 -6.14
N ARG A 77 -31.90 28.68 -7.37
CA ARG A 77 -32.76 29.83 -7.72
C ARG A 77 -34.23 29.44 -7.61
N PRO A 78 -35.11 30.35 -7.12
CA PRO A 78 -36.53 30.05 -7.01
C PRO A 78 -37.16 29.82 -8.39
N LEU A 79 -38.06 28.83 -8.47
CA LEU A 79 -38.74 28.40 -9.70
C LEU A 79 -39.34 29.57 -10.49
N TRP A 80 -39.99 30.50 -9.76
CA TRP A 80 -40.64 31.70 -10.29
C TRP A 80 -39.69 32.64 -11.04
N SER A 81 -38.39 32.60 -10.75
CA SER A 81 -37.38 33.41 -11.45
C SER A 81 -36.74 32.65 -12.62
N THR A 82 -36.52 31.35 -12.45
CA THR A 82 -35.81 30.52 -13.44
C THR A 82 -36.68 30.16 -14.62
N LEU A 83 -37.98 29.91 -14.41
CA LEU A 83 -38.91 29.54 -15.48
C LEU A 83 -39.13 30.68 -16.49
N PRO A 84 -39.47 31.93 -16.08
CA PRO A 84 -39.62 33.03 -17.03
C PRO A 84 -38.31 33.34 -17.77
N LEU A 85 -37.17 33.29 -17.07
CA LEU A 85 -35.85 33.49 -17.68
C LEU A 85 -35.55 32.42 -18.73
N PHE A 86 -35.82 31.15 -18.44
CA PHE A 86 -35.64 30.06 -19.37
C PHE A 86 -36.54 30.22 -20.61
N LEU A 87 -37.82 30.52 -20.43
CA LEU A 87 -38.77 30.73 -21.53
C LEU A 87 -38.37 31.93 -22.40
N PHE A 88 -37.94 33.03 -21.79
CA PHE A 88 -37.45 34.21 -22.51
C PHE A 88 -36.21 33.88 -23.35
N MET A 89 -35.20 33.23 -22.74
CA MET A 89 -33.95 32.87 -23.42
C MET A 89 -34.12 31.75 -24.45
N THR A 90 -35.21 30.99 -24.42
CA THR A 90 -35.45 29.90 -25.37
C THR A 90 -36.54 30.27 -26.37
N ALA A 91 -37.81 30.17 -25.98
CA ALA A 91 -38.94 30.42 -26.86
C ALA A 91 -38.94 31.86 -27.40
N GLY A 92 -38.58 32.85 -26.57
CA GLY A 92 -38.48 34.25 -26.99
C GLY A 92 -37.42 34.46 -28.07
N LEU A 93 -36.19 33.99 -27.86
CA LEU A 93 -35.11 34.14 -28.84
C LEU A 93 -35.36 33.31 -30.10
N VAL A 94 -35.82 32.07 -29.97
CA VAL A 94 -36.21 31.22 -31.12
C VAL A 94 -37.29 31.90 -31.96
N TRP A 95 -38.28 32.52 -31.31
CA TRP A 95 -39.30 33.31 -31.99
C TRP A 95 -38.72 34.50 -32.74
N VAL A 96 -37.90 35.34 -32.11
CA VAL A 96 -37.26 36.50 -32.76
C VAL A 96 -36.46 36.07 -33.98
N PHE A 97 -35.63 35.02 -33.86
CA PHE A 97 -34.87 34.49 -34.98
C PHE A 97 -35.76 33.92 -36.09
N HIS A 98 -36.83 33.24 -35.74
CA HIS A 98 -37.78 32.70 -36.71
C HIS A 98 -38.47 33.82 -37.50
N MET A 99 -38.91 34.89 -36.82
CA MET A 99 -39.52 36.05 -37.47
C MET A 99 -38.53 36.79 -38.37
N LEU A 100 -37.28 36.94 -37.93
CA LEU A 100 -36.22 37.54 -38.74
C LEU A 100 -35.92 36.71 -40.00
N LEU A 101 -35.93 35.38 -39.87
CA LEU A 101 -35.73 34.47 -40.99
C LEU A 101 -36.90 34.54 -41.98
N LEU A 102 -38.14 34.53 -41.49
CA LEU A 102 -39.32 34.69 -42.33
C LEU A 102 -39.34 36.05 -43.06
N TYR A 103 -38.95 37.12 -42.36
CA TYR A 103 -38.81 38.44 -42.95
C TYR A 103 -37.79 38.44 -44.08
N THR A 104 -36.57 37.95 -43.83
CA THR A 104 -35.49 37.94 -44.82
C THR A 104 -35.80 37.04 -46.03
N VAL A 105 -36.37 35.85 -45.81
CA VAL A 105 -36.65 34.87 -46.86
C VAL A 105 -37.85 35.26 -47.73
N VAL A 106 -38.89 35.88 -47.15
CA VAL A 106 -40.16 36.10 -47.87
C VAL A 106 -40.42 37.58 -48.22
N VAL A 107 -40.02 38.56 -47.38
CA VAL A 107 -40.10 40.00 -47.77
C VAL A 107 -39.04 40.32 -48.83
N GLY A 108 -37.89 39.66 -48.79
CA GLY A 108 -36.87 39.79 -49.85
C GLY A 108 -37.33 39.32 -51.24
N ARG A 109 -38.48 38.63 -51.34
CA ARG A 109 -39.03 38.07 -52.59
C ARG A 109 -40.43 38.57 -52.95
N SER A 110 -41.17 39.19 -52.04
CA SER A 110 -42.52 39.70 -52.30
C SER A 110 -42.73 41.07 -51.66
N THR A 111 -43.39 41.98 -52.38
CA THR A 111 -43.72 43.34 -51.91
C THR A 111 -44.86 43.37 -50.88
N ALA A 112 -45.40 42.20 -50.49
CA ALA A 112 -46.46 42.07 -49.51
C ALA A 112 -45.88 41.96 -48.09
N SER A 113 -46.45 42.72 -47.15
CA SER A 113 -46.08 42.63 -45.74
C SER A 113 -46.46 41.25 -45.18
N LEU A 114 -45.46 40.41 -44.89
CA LEU A 114 -45.65 39.11 -44.24
C LEU A 114 -46.27 39.22 -42.85
N PHE A 115 -45.99 40.32 -42.15
CA PHE A 115 -46.52 40.59 -40.83
C PHE A 115 -47.92 41.19 -40.91
N SER A 116 -48.78 40.56 -41.70
CA SER A 116 -50.20 40.89 -41.75
C SER A 116 -50.88 40.37 -40.48
N LYS A 117 -51.96 41.05 -40.07
CA LYS A 117 -52.83 40.57 -38.99
C LYS A 117 -53.34 39.15 -39.26
N ALA A 118 -53.53 38.79 -40.54
CA ALA A 118 -53.97 37.47 -40.96
C ALA A 118 -52.95 36.36 -40.65
N TYR A 119 -51.65 36.62 -40.87
CA TYR A 119 -50.60 35.65 -40.53
C TYR A 119 -50.56 35.36 -39.02
N PHE A 120 -50.61 36.39 -38.19
CA PHE A 120 -50.62 36.24 -36.74
C PHE A 120 -51.89 35.57 -36.21
N ALA A 121 -53.04 35.80 -36.86
CA ALA A 121 -54.29 35.17 -36.47
C ALA A 121 -54.35 33.69 -36.85
N ALA A 122 -53.82 33.32 -38.02
CA ALA A 122 -54.01 31.99 -38.59
C ALA A 122 -52.82 31.04 -38.39
N ASP A 123 -51.60 31.48 -38.73
CA ASP A 123 -50.46 30.56 -38.92
C ASP A 123 -49.44 30.65 -37.76
N PHE A 124 -49.31 31.80 -37.08
CA PHE A 124 -48.34 32.00 -35.99
C PHE A 124 -48.49 31.02 -34.82
N TRP A 125 -49.73 30.66 -34.47
CA TRP A 125 -50.03 29.78 -33.34
C TRP A 125 -49.48 28.36 -33.53
N PHE A 126 -49.38 27.89 -34.77
CA PHE A 126 -48.79 26.59 -35.12
C PHE A 126 -47.28 26.52 -34.88
N PHE A 127 -46.62 27.68 -34.77
CA PHE A 127 -45.21 27.77 -34.42
C PHE A 127 -45.01 27.97 -32.91
N ILE A 128 -45.62 29.00 -32.31
CA ILE A 128 -45.27 29.40 -30.95
C ILE A 128 -45.79 28.43 -29.89
N ILE A 129 -46.97 27.82 -30.09
CA ILE A 129 -47.57 26.91 -29.10
C ILE A 129 -46.70 25.64 -28.94
N PRO A 130 -46.31 24.91 -30.00
CA PRO A 130 -45.46 23.74 -29.83
C PRO A 130 -44.07 24.09 -29.27
N VAL A 131 -43.50 25.24 -29.63
CA VAL A 131 -42.21 25.70 -29.07
C VAL A 131 -42.33 25.96 -27.57
N LEU A 132 -43.37 26.68 -27.13
CA LEU A 132 -43.61 26.94 -25.70
C LEU A 132 -43.88 25.66 -24.93
N LEU A 133 -44.72 24.76 -25.45
CA LEU A 133 -45.01 23.47 -24.82
C LEU A 133 -43.75 22.62 -24.70
N TYR A 134 -42.91 22.59 -25.74
CA TYR A 134 -41.64 21.87 -25.71
C TYR A 134 -40.67 22.47 -24.68
N CYS A 135 -40.53 23.80 -24.63
CA CYS A 135 -39.70 24.46 -23.63
C CYS A 135 -40.23 24.19 -22.21
N LEU A 136 -41.53 24.29 -21.96
CA LEU A 136 -42.14 23.96 -20.67
C LEU A 136 -41.87 22.51 -20.28
N TYR A 137 -42.07 21.58 -21.21
CA TYR A 137 -41.79 20.17 -21.01
C TYR A 137 -40.32 19.93 -20.63
N LEU A 138 -39.38 20.52 -21.38
CA LEU A 138 -37.95 20.40 -21.09
C LEU A 138 -37.55 21.03 -19.76
N PHE A 139 -38.17 22.16 -19.39
CA PHE A 139 -37.91 22.80 -18.11
C PHE A 139 -38.23 21.87 -16.93
N PHE A 140 -39.35 21.15 -16.99
CA PHE A 140 -39.74 20.18 -15.95
C PHE A 140 -39.07 18.81 -16.10
N LYS A 141 -38.67 18.42 -17.32
CA LYS A 141 -38.04 17.13 -17.63
C LYS A 141 -36.72 17.33 -18.39
N PRO A 142 -35.69 17.91 -17.73
CA PRO A 142 -34.45 18.29 -18.38
C PRO A 142 -33.65 17.11 -18.94
N GLU A 143 -33.79 15.92 -18.35
CA GLU A 143 -33.11 14.69 -18.77
C GLU A 143 -33.54 14.21 -20.15
N ARG A 144 -34.69 14.67 -20.64
CA ARG A 144 -35.25 14.21 -21.90
C ARG A 144 -34.75 15.00 -23.11
N THR A 145 -33.85 15.98 -22.95
CA THR A 145 -33.28 16.74 -24.06
C THR A 145 -32.66 15.84 -25.12
N LEU A 146 -32.82 16.23 -26.40
CA LEU A 146 -32.19 15.53 -27.51
C LEU A 146 -30.66 15.61 -27.46
N PHE A 147 -30.11 16.73 -26.99
CA PHE A 147 -28.66 16.96 -26.90
C PHE A 147 -28.21 17.04 -25.44
N SER A 148 -27.38 16.09 -25.01
CA SER A 148 -26.77 16.09 -23.67
C SER A 148 -25.36 16.68 -23.72
N PHE A 149 -25.12 17.78 -23.01
CA PHE A 149 -23.80 18.42 -22.98
C PHE A 149 -22.95 18.02 -21.74
N GLY A 150 -23.58 17.73 -20.59
CA GLY A 150 -22.84 17.43 -19.34
C GLY A 150 -22.12 16.08 -19.32
N LYS A 151 -22.70 15.06 -19.95
CA LYS A 151 -22.13 13.70 -19.95
C LYS A 151 -20.79 13.62 -20.69
N LEU A 152 -20.56 14.49 -21.68
CA LEU A 152 -19.30 14.50 -22.44
C LEU A 152 -18.14 15.08 -21.62
N GLU A 153 -18.39 16.13 -20.83
CA GLU A 153 -17.36 16.76 -20.00
C GLU A 153 -16.99 15.88 -18.80
N GLU A 154 -17.99 15.23 -18.18
CA GLU A 154 -17.77 14.21 -17.14
C GLU A 154 -16.99 13.01 -17.69
N LEU A 155 -17.38 12.47 -18.86
CA LEU A 155 -16.64 11.38 -19.51
C LEU A 155 -15.22 11.78 -19.92
N GLN A 156 -14.98 13.04 -20.31
CA GLN A 156 -13.63 13.53 -20.61
C GLN A 156 -12.76 13.63 -19.36
N LYS A 157 -13.31 14.15 -18.25
CA LYS A 157 -12.61 14.20 -16.96
C LYS A 157 -12.32 12.80 -16.43
N GLU A 158 -13.29 11.90 -16.50
CA GLU A 158 -13.16 10.50 -16.12
C GLU A 158 -12.08 9.81 -16.99
N ASN A 159 -12.10 10.01 -18.30
CA ASN A 159 -11.10 9.44 -19.21
C ASN A 159 -9.69 9.99 -18.92
N HIS A 160 -9.53 11.28 -18.65
CA HIS A 160 -8.24 11.84 -18.22
C HIS A 160 -7.76 11.26 -16.89
N SER A 161 -8.66 11.06 -15.92
CA SER A 161 -8.31 10.42 -14.66
C SER A 161 -7.86 8.96 -14.88
N LEU A 162 -8.57 8.21 -15.73
CA LEU A 162 -8.22 6.83 -16.08
C LEU A 162 -6.88 6.76 -16.82
N GLN A 163 -6.58 7.70 -17.72
CA GLN A 163 -5.29 7.79 -18.38
C GLN A 163 -4.15 8.01 -17.39
N SER A 164 -4.34 8.90 -16.40
CA SER A 164 -3.32 9.14 -15.37
C SER A 164 -3.09 7.91 -14.48
N VAL A 165 -4.15 7.21 -14.09
CA VAL A 165 -4.06 5.96 -13.31
C VAL A 165 -3.36 4.87 -14.12
N ASN A 166 -3.67 4.77 -15.42
CA ASN A 166 -3.03 3.78 -16.28
C ASN A 166 -1.53 4.05 -16.46
N HIS A 167 -1.12 5.32 -16.54
CA HIS A 167 0.30 5.68 -16.59
C HIS A 167 1.04 5.26 -15.31
N ASN A 168 0.46 5.58 -14.14
CA ASN A 168 1.03 5.17 -12.85
C ASN A 168 1.14 3.64 -12.70
N LEU A 169 0.17 2.88 -13.24
CA LEU A 169 0.21 1.41 -13.24
C LEU A 169 1.31 0.86 -14.14
N ILE A 170 1.59 1.51 -15.26
CA ILE A 170 2.69 1.13 -16.16
C ILE A 170 4.03 1.38 -15.46
N ASP A 171 4.23 2.56 -14.86
CA ASP A 171 5.45 2.90 -14.13
C ASP A 171 5.69 1.93 -12.96
N LEU A 172 4.64 1.62 -12.19
CA LEU A 172 4.73 0.66 -11.08
C LEU A 172 5.09 -0.74 -11.57
N LYS A 173 4.53 -1.17 -12.71
CA LYS A 173 4.85 -2.46 -13.32
C LYS A 173 6.32 -2.52 -13.76
N GLU A 174 6.86 -1.46 -14.35
CA GLU A 174 8.26 -1.39 -14.75
C GLU A 174 9.22 -1.42 -13.55
N GLN A 175 8.88 -0.70 -12.47
CA GLN A 175 9.63 -0.76 -11.20
C GLN A 175 9.65 -2.19 -10.64
N LEU A 176 8.49 -2.86 -10.61
CA LEU A 176 8.36 -4.21 -10.05
C LEU A 176 9.10 -5.27 -10.90
N ILE A 177 9.16 -5.10 -12.22
CA ILE A 177 9.99 -5.94 -13.11
C ILE A 177 11.48 -5.74 -12.82
N THR A 178 11.90 -4.50 -12.62
CA THR A 178 13.29 -4.16 -12.34
C THR A 178 13.74 -4.73 -10.98
N GLU A 179 12.90 -4.57 -9.95
CA GLU A 179 13.14 -5.12 -8.62
C GLU A 179 13.21 -6.66 -8.63
N ASN A 180 12.30 -7.33 -9.35
CA ASN A 180 12.35 -8.79 -9.52
C ASN A 180 13.63 -9.25 -10.23
N THR A 181 14.09 -8.49 -11.21
CA THR A 181 15.32 -8.81 -11.95
C THR A 181 16.53 -8.69 -11.03
N ASP A 182 16.62 -7.64 -10.22
CA ASP A 182 17.68 -7.47 -9.22
C ASP A 182 17.65 -8.59 -8.16
N LEU A 183 16.46 -8.96 -7.68
CA LEU A 183 16.29 -10.07 -6.74
C LEU A 183 16.77 -11.40 -7.32
N LEU A 184 16.50 -11.68 -8.61
CA LEU A 184 17.00 -12.87 -9.29
C LEU A 184 18.53 -12.88 -9.38
N VAL A 185 19.15 -11.74 -9.70
CA VAL A 185 20.61 -11.60 -9.73
C VAL A 185 21.21 -11.85 -8.34
N ARG A 186 20.65 -11.24 -7.29
CA ARG A 186 21.09 -11.46 -5.90
C ARG A 186 20.93 -12.91 -5.47
N LYS A 187 19.81 -13.55 -5.79
CA LYS A 187 19.58 -14.98 -5.52
C LYS A 187 20.63 -15.85 -6.18
N GLN A 188 21.02 -15.55 -7.42
CA GLN A 188 22.05 -16.30 -8.14
C GLN A 188 23.45 -16.07 -7.55
N ALA A 189 23.75 -14.85 -7.09
CA ALA A 189 24.99 -14.54 -6.38
C ALA A 189 25.11 -15.32 -5.05
N VAL A 190 24.04 -15.33 -4.23
CA VAL A 190 23.98 -16.11 -2.98
C VAL A 190 24.14 -17.60 -3.26
N LYS A 191 23.48 -18.13 -4.31
CA LYS A 191 23.63 -19.53 -4.71
C LYS A 191 25.08 -19.86 -5.09
N SER A 192 25.77 -18.95 -5.80
CA SER A 192 27.19 -19.13 -6.12
C SER A 192 28.07 -19.13 -4.87
N GLN A 193 27.83 -18.21 -3.93
CA GLN A 193 28.55 -18.17 -2.65
C GLN A 193 28.33 -19.45 -1.82
N TYR A 194 27.09 -19.95 -1.78
CA TYR A 194 26.75 -21.20 -1.11
C TYR A 194 27.54 -22.40 -1.66
N TYR A 195 27.64 -22.54 -2.99
CA TYR A 195 28.44 -23.63 -3.57
C TYR A 195 29.93 -23.49 -3.27
N LYS A 196 30.48 -22.26 -3.24
CA LYS A 196 31.86 -22.03 -2.82
C LYS A 196 32.08 -22.43 -1.36
N LEU A 197 31.13 -22.10 -0.48
CA LEU A 197 31.20 -22.48 0.93
C LEU A 197 31.18 -24.00 1.11
N ILE A 198 30.29 -24.72 0.40
CA ILE A 198 30.27 -26.19 0.43
C ILE A 198 31.62 -26.77 -0.01
N ALA A 199 32.20 -26.25 -1.09
CA ALA A 199 33.50 -26.71 -1.57
C ALA A 199 34.59 -26.53 -0.51
N ASN A 200 34.64 -25.36 0.14
CA ASN A 200 35.60 -25.09 1.22
C ASN A 200 35.37 -25.98 2.44
N ILE A 201 34.12 -26.24 2.84
CA ILE A 201 33.81 -27.16 3.96
C ILE A 201 34.31 -28.57 3.63
N HIS A 202 34.09 -29.04 2.39
CA HIS A 202 34.55 -30.36 1.98
C HIS A 202 36.09 -30.47 1.99
N GLU A 203 36.79 -29.41 1.57
CA GLU A 203 38.25 -29.33 1.62
C GLU A 203 38.77 -29.33 3.08
N HIS A 204 38.11 -28.59 3.98
CA HIS A 204 38.43 -28.60 5.41
C HIS A 204 38.16 -29.97 6.07
N ASP A 205 37.08 -30.65 5.70
CA ASP A 205 36.79 -32.00 6.18
C ASP A 205 37.86 -33.01 5.73
N GLN A 206 38.33 -32.91 4.49
CA GLN A 206 39.44 -33.73 3.99
C GLN A 206 40.74 -33.43 4.76
N ALA A 207 41.07 -32.15 4.98
CA ALA A 207 42.23 -31.76 5.78
C ALA A 207 42.13 -32.26 7.24
N ALA A 208 40.95 -32.19 7.85
CA ALA A 208 40.71 -32.70 9.20
C ALA A 208 40.83 -34.23 9.28
N GLN A 209 40.40 -34.96 8.24
CA GLN A 209 40.64 -36.41 8.14
C GLN A 209 42.12 -36.74 8.04
N GLN A 210 42.88 -35.97 7.25
CA GLN A 210 44.32 -36.15 7.12
C GLN A 210 45.04 -35.91 8.45
N LEU A 211 44.70 -34.83 9.16
CA LEU A 211 45.21 -34.55 10.50
C LEU A 211 44.84 -35.61 11.53
N ARG A 212 43.69 -36.30 11.39
CA ARG A 212 43.32 -37.43 12.26
C ARG A 212 44.16 -38.67 11.98
N ILE A 213 44.55 -38.91 10.72
CA ILE A 213 45.45 -40.00 10.36
C ILE A 213 46.84 -39.71 10.93
N GLU A 214 47.34 -38.49 10.71
CA GLU A 214 48.64 -38.06 11.22
C GLU A 214 48.70 -38.09 12.76
N ASN A 215 47.64 -37.62 13.45
CA ASN A 215 47.55 -37.75 14.91
C ASN A 215 47.50 -39.21 15.38
N LYS A 216 46.90 -40.13 14.63
CA LYS A 216 46.92 -41.55 14.97
C LYS A 216 48.32 -42.14 14.84
N GLU A 217 49.04 -41.79 13.78
CA GLU A 217 50.45 -42.19 13.59
C GLU A 217 51.35 -41.62 14.70
N LEU A 218 51.20 -40.32 15.01
CA LEU A 218 51.90 -39.68 16.12
C LEU A 218 51.54 -40.31 17.47
N SER A 219 50.26 -40.62 17.72
CA SER A 219 49.86 -41.29 18.97
C SER A 219 50.48 -42.67 19.09
N PHE A 220 50.67 -43.38 17.97
CA PHE A 220 51.32 -44.68 17.94
C PHE A 220 52.83 -44.55 18.19
N GLU A 221 53.50 -43.55 17.61
CA GLU A 221 54.90 -43.23 17.93
C GLU A 221 55.08 -42.78 19.38
N VAL A 222 54.17 -41.95 19.90
CA VAL A 222 54.17 -41.52 21.30
C VAL A 222 53.94 -42.71 22.23
N GLU A 223 53.07 -43.66 21.90
CA GLU A 223 52.88 -44.86 22.71
C GLU A 223 54.10 -45.79 22.65
N GLN A 224 54.76 -45.93 21.50
CA GLN A 224 56.04 -46.64 21.41
C GLN A 224 57.15 -45.96 22.20
N LEU A 225 57.18 -44.62 22.19
CA LEU A 225 58.09 -43.84 23.01
C LEU A 225 57.73 -44.01 24.47
N ARG A 226 56.46 -43.95 24.84
CA ARG A 226 55.94 -44.18 26.19
C ARG A 226 56.31 -45.57 26.69
N GLU A 227 56.16 -46.64 25.92
CA GLU A 227 56.64 -47.97 26.31
C GLU A 227 58.17 -48.00 26.54
N LYS A 228 58.94 -47.21 25.78
CA LYS A 228 60.37 -47.03 26.03
C LYS A 228 60.63 -46.19 27.28
N THR A 229 59.84 -45.15 27.54
CA THR A 229 59.93 -44.28 28.70
C THR A 229 59.47 -44.98 29.98
N GLU A 230 58.46 -45.84 29.92
CA GLU A 230 57.89 -46.64 31.01
C GLU A 230 58.90 -47.72 31.44
N LYS A 231 59.62 -48.31 30.48
CA LYS A 231 60.83 -49.13 30.76
C LYS A 231 61.99 -48.36 31.41
N LEU A 232 62.01 -47.03 31.27
CA LEU A 232 62.97 -46.12 31.90
C LEU A 232 62.44 -45.55 33.23
N GLU A 233 61.13 -45.40 33.39
CA GLU A 233 60.42 -44.96 34.61
C GLU A 233 60.26 -46.08 35.64
N ASP A 234 60.40 -47.36 35.26
CA ASP A 234 60.69 -48.46 36.21
C ASP A 234 61.98 -48.22 37.04
N GLN A 235 62.74 -47.16 36.75
CA GLN A 235 63.87 -46.69 37.56
C GLN A 235 63.61 -45.43 38.40
N VAL A 236 62.46 -44.73 38.32
CA VAL A 236 62.23 -43.48 39.07
C VAL A 236 60.78 -43.31 39.53
N THR A 237 60.65 -42.93 40.80
CA THR A 237 59.49 -42.98 41.70
C THR A 237 58.44 -41.87 41.52
N GLU A 238 57.16 -42.24 41.69
CA GLU A 238 55.97 -41.53 42.25
C GLU A 238 55.25 -40.32 41.57
N MET A 239 53.93 -40.54 41.40
CA MET A 239 52.73 -39.67 41.49
C MET A 239 52.09 -38.99 40.23
N PRO A 240 50.72 -38.89 40.18
CA PRO A 240 49.93 -38.76 38.95
C PRO A 240 49.29 -37.36 38.71
N LEU A 241 48.83 -37.11 37.47
CA LEU A 241 48.12 -35.90 37.03
C LEU A 241 46.62 -36.14 36.78
N HIS A 242 45.80 -35.17 37.20
CA HIS A 242 44.33 -35.08 37.13
C HIS A 242 43.78 -34.65 35.76
N SER A 243 42.47 -34.87 35.56
CA SER A 243 41.69 -34.73 34.32
C SER A 243 41.07 -33.33 34.07
N GLU A 244 41.23 -32.81 32.85
CA GLU A 244 40.84 -31.47 32.33
C GLU A 244 39.32 -31.22 32.06
N ARG A 245 38.37 -31.91 32.72
CA ARG A 245 36.91 -31.68 32.46
C ARG A 245 36.24 -30.63 33.34
N ASP A 246 36.93 -30.11 34.36
CA ASP A 246 36.37 -29.19 35.37
C ASP A 246 36.76 -27.71 35.16
N GLU A 247 37.44 -27.37 34.06
CA GLU A 247 38.10 -26.06 33.94
C GLU A 247 37.14 -24.88 33.67
N LEU A 248 36.08 -25.03 32.86
CA LEU A 248 35.22 -23.89 32.49
C LEU A 248 34.40 -23.29 33.65
N PRO A 249 33.79 -24.09 34.56
CA PRO A 249 33.15 -23.55 35.75
C PRO A 249 34.15 -22.84 36.67
N LEU A 250 35.38 -23.36 36.79
CA LEU A 250 36.45 -22.74 37.57
C LEU A 250 36.87 -21.40 36.93
N LEU A 251 37.06 -21.37 35.61
CA LEU A 251 37.38 -20.16 34.85
C LEU A 251 36.29 -19.08 34.98
N TRP A 252 35.00 -19.43 35.01
CA TRP A 252 33.94 -18.45 35.33
C TRP A 252 34.09 -17.90 36.75
N LEU A 253 34.35 -18.76 37.74
CA LEU A 253 34.50 -18.34 39.14
C LEU A 253 35.69 -17.38 39.31
N GLU A 254 36.77 -17.61 38.56
CA GLU A 254 38.00 -16.83 38.58
C GLU A 254 37.90 -15.53 37.76
N GLU A 255 37.58 -15.64 36.47
CA GLU A 255 37.62 -14.51 35.53
C GLU A 255 36.35 -13.67 35.55
N ARG A 256 35.22 -14.25 35.99
CA ARG A 256 33.88 -13.64 35.91
C ARG A 256 33.54 -13.13 34.51
N SER A 257 34.01 -13.86 33.50
CA SER A 257 33.77 -13.57 32.09
C SER A 257 32.42 -14.14 31.64
N VAL A 258 31.50 -13.27 31.22
CA VAL A 258 30.18 -13.69 30.70
C VAL A 258 30.32 -14.57 29.46
N ASP A 259 31.36 -14.33 28.64
CA ASP A 259 31.65 -15.13 27.46
C ASP A 259 32.02 -16.58 27.84
N VAL A 260 32.80 -16.77 28.91
CA VAL A 260 33.16 -18.10 29.46
C VAL A 260 31.92 -18.82 29.98
N LEU A 261 31.04 -18.11 30.71
CA LEU A 261 29.79 -18.68 31.21
C LEU A 261 28.87 -19.11 30.07
N LEU A 262 28.73 -18.29 29.03
CA LEU A 262 27.94 -18.62 27.86
C LEU A 262 28.51 -19.82 27.09
N GLN A 263 29.83 -19.90 26.94
CA GLN A 263 30.49 -21.05 26.32
C GLN A 263 30.17 -22.33 27.08
N TYR A 264 30.29 -22.32 28.41
CA TYR A 264 29.92 -23.45 29.26
C TYR A 264 28.45 -23.87 29.03
N ILE A 265 27.51 -22.93 29.02
CA ILE A 265 26.08 -23.23 28.79
C ILE A 265 25.84 -23.81 27.37
N CYS A 266 26.58 -23.34 26.36
CA CYS A 266 26.52 -23.88 25.00
C CYS A 266 27.04 -25.33 24.93
N GLU A 267 28.18 -25.63 25.58
CA GLU A 267 28.78 -26.97 25.61
C GLU A 267 27.88 -28.01 26.30
N GLN A 268 27.13 -27.58 27.31
CA GLN A 268 26.13 -28.42 27.98
C GLN A 268 24.87 -28.69 27.12
N LYS A 269 24.78 -28.15 25.90
CA LYS A 269 23.66 -28.34 24.96
C LYS A 269 22.26 -28.09 25.55
N PHE A 270 22.15 -27.23 26.56
CA PHE A 270 20.91 -27.01 27.32
C PHE A 270 19.70 -26.63 26.44
N TRP A 271 19.97 -25.88 25.38
CA TRP A 271 19.08 -25.35 24.35
C TRP A 271 18.49 -26.40 23.40
N MET A 272 19.16 -27.55 23.26
CA MET A 272 18.80 -28.60 22.29
C MET A 272 17.74 -29.57 22.83
N ASN A 273 17.46 -29.53 24.14
CA ASN A 273 16.46 -30.38 24.79
C ASN A 273 15.32 -29.52 25.34
N PRO A 274 14.30 -29.15 24.54
CA PRO A 274 13.16 -28.41 25.05
C PRO A 274 12.44 -29.26 26.10
N VAL A 275 12.34 -28.72 27.33
CA VAL A 275 11.52 -29.33 28.38
C VAL A 275 10.09 -29.42 27.86
N GLN A 276 9.51 -30.63 27.92
CA GLN A 276 8.22 -30.97 27.29
C GLN A 276 7.01 -30.23 27.89
N ASP A 277 7.19 -29.48 28.99
CA ASP A 277 6.11 -28.99 29.86
C ASP A 277 6.03 -27.47 29.94
N HIS A 278 5.88 -26.75 28.82
CA HIS A 278 5.58 -25.29 28.79
C HIS A 278 6.40 -24.41 29.75
N THR A 279 7.55 -24.89 30.21
CA THR A 279 8.34 -24.32 31.29
C THR A 279 9.66 -23.94 30.66
N ARG A 280 10.02 -22.68 30.83
CA ARG A 280 11.15 -22.04 30.18
C ARG A 280 12.11 -21.56 31.22
N PHE A 281 13.39 -21.66 30.90
CA PHE A 281 14.45 -21.09 31.73
C PHE A 281 14.70 -19.63 31.36
N VAL A 282 15.11 -18.81 32.34
CA VAL A 282 15.56 -17.43 32.07
C VAL A 282 16.72 -17.40 31.08
N LEU A 283 17.60 -18.40 31.12
CA LEU A 283 18.67 -18.53 30.15
C LEU A 283 18.13 -18.60 28.73
N GLU A 284 16.96 -19.18 28.44
CA GLU A 284 16.45 -19.25 27.05
C GLU A 284 16.02 -17.88 26.49
N LEU A 285 15.82 -16.88 27.35
CA LEU A 285 15.27 -15.57 27.03
C LEU A 285 16.37 -14.59 26.64
N VAL A 286 16.27 -13.99 25.46
CA VAL A 286 17.24 -13.00 24.95
C VAL A 286 16.73 -11.58 25.15
N ILE A 287 15.49 -11.30 24.75
CA ILE A 287 14.88 -9.97 24.82
C ILE A 287 13.47 -10.10 25.41
N ILE A 288 13.07 -9.17 26.26
CA ILE A 288 11.68 -8.94 26.65
C ILE A 288 11.21 -7.67 25.97
N GLU A 289 10.25 -7.81 25.06
CA GLU A 289 9.59 -6.70 24.38
C GLU A 289 8.30 -6.33 25.12
N ARG A 290 8.09 -5.03 25.35
CA ARG A 290 6.88 -4.46 25.90
C ARG A 290 6.10 -3.74 24.79
N VAL A 291 4.88 -4.20 24.56
CA VAL A 291 3.90 -3.56 23.67
C VAL A 291 2.72 -3.14 24.54
N GLU A 292 2.60 -1.83 24.79
CA GLU A 292 1.60 -1.26 25.70
C GLU A 292 1.69 -1.84 27.13
N ILE A 293 0.73 -2.70 27.50
CA ILE A 293 0.65 -3.39 28.80
C ILE A 293 1.09 -4.86 28.72
N VAL A 294 1.42 -5.35 27.53
CA VAL A 294 1.72 -6.76 27.26
C VAL A 294 3.22 -6.96 27.06
N TYR A 295 3.73 -8.09 27.54
CA TYR A 295 5.14 -8.46 27.44
C TYR A 295 5.32 -9.71 26.59
N PHE A 296 6.29 -9.67 25.69
CA PHE A 296 6.67 -10.79 24.83
C PHE A 296 8.12 -11.18 25.12
N GLY A 297 8.36 -12.48 25.28
CA GLY A 297 9.69 -13.05 25.39
C GLY A 297 10.18 -13.47 24.01
N ILE A 298 11.37 -13.00 23.64
CA ILE A 298 12.09 -13.40 22.44
C ILE A 298 13.22 -14.33 22.88
N TYR A 299 13.18 -15.57 22.39
CA TYR A 299 14.03 -16.65 22.85
C TYR A 299 15.23 -16.86 21.92
N ALA A 300 16.25 -17.56 22.43
CA ALA A 300 17.50 -17.83 21.71
C ALA A 300 17.34 -18.62 20.41
N ASN A 301 16.23 -19.34 20.26
CA ASN A 301 15.85 -20.06 19.05
C ASN A 301 15.05 -19.21 18.04
N GLY A 302 14.94 -17.89 18.26
CA GLY A 302 14.21 -16.99 17.38
C GLY A 302 12.70 -16.89 17.62
N LYS A 303 12.12 -17.76 18.46
CA LYS A 303 10.67 -17.73 18.73
C LYS A 303 10.30 -16.54 19.62
N LYS A 304 9.11 -16.00 19.39
CA LYS A 304 8.50 -14.93 20.20
C LYS A 304 7.20 -15.44 20.81
N TRP A 305 7.10 -15.41 22.15
CA TRP A 305 5.89 -15.83 22.86
C TRP A 305 5.40 -14.77 23.84
N LEU A 306 4.11 -14.84 24.15
CA LEU A 306 3.47 -14.01 25.15
C LEU A 306 3.92 -14.46 26.56
N LEU A 307 4.39 -13.52 27.38
CA LEU A 307 4.75 -13.80 28.77
C LEU A 307 3.52 -13.67 29.68
N PRO A 308 3.25 -14.66 30.54
CA PRO A 308 2.23 -14.54 31.59
C PRO A 308 2.55 -13.39 32.55
N ASN A 309 1.52 -12.65 32.99
CA ASN A 309 1.69 -11.47 33.83
C ASN A 309 2.41 -11.76 35.16
N ASP A 310 2.18 -12.94 35.73
CA ASP A 310 2.84 -13.44 36.95
C ASP A 310 4.34 -13.74 36.74
N ALA A 311 4.72 -14.18 35.54
CA ALA A 311 6.13 -14.40 35.20
C ALA A 311 6.90 -13.09 34.96
N VAL A 312 6.24 -12.05 34.44
CA VAL A 312 6.89 -10.78 34.07
C VAL A 312 7.57 -10.12 35.28
N GLU A 313 6.91 -10.06 36.42
CA GLU A 313 7.49 -9.42 37.61
C GLU A 313 8.76 -10.14 38.09
N ALA A 314 8.75 -11.47 38.11
CA ALA A 314 9.91 -12.28 38.46
C ALA A 314 11.07 -12.10 37.46
N LEU A 315 10.76 -12.05 36.16
CA LEU A 315 11.73 -11.85 35.09
C LEU A 315 12.36 -10.46 35.14
N LEU A 316 11.57 -9.40 35.33
CA LEU A 316 12.07 -8.03 35.39
C LEU A 316 12.90 -7.75 36.65
N ASN A 317 12.72 -8.54 37.71
CA ASN A 317 13.54 -8.51 38.92
C ASN A 317 14.76 -9.44 38.85
N ASN A 318 14.93 -10.21 37.77
CA ASN A 318 16.09 -11.06 37.60
C ASN A 318 17.33 -10.20 37.25
N PRO A 319 18.47 -10.38 37.95
CA PRO A 319 19.62 -9.50 37.80
C PRO A 319 20.32 -9.60 36.43
N TRP A 320 20.03 -10.65 35.65
CA TRP A 320 20.50 -10.81 34.28
C TRP A 320 19.67 -9.98 33.27
N ILE A 321 18.49 -9.51 33.66
CA ILE A 321 17.59 -8.73 32.78
C ILE A 321 17.80 -7.23 33.02
N VAL A 322 18.30 -6.54 32.00
CA VAL A 322 18.56 -5.09 32.05
C VAL A 322 17.61 -4.34 31.12
N LYS A 323 16.95 -3.32 31.65
CA LYS A 323 16.09 -2.42 30.88
C LYS A 323 16.91 -1.57 29.91
N LEU A 324 16.67 -1.72 28.60
CA LEU A 324 17.32 -0.91 27.55
C LEU A 324 16.60 0.41 27.30
N ASN A 325 15.30 0.34 27.11
CA ASN A 325 14.44 1.47 26.77
C ASN A 325 13.02 1.22 27.31
N ASN A 326 12.01 1.99 26.87
CA ASN A 326 10.63 1.80 27.33
C ASN A 326 9.92 0.59 26.73
N LYS A 327 10.45 0.06 25.63
CA LYS A 327 9.93 -1.06 24.86
C LYS A 327 10.71 -2.36 25.07
N ALA A 328 11.92 -2.33 25.61
CA ALA A 328 12.80 -3.49 25.61
C ALA A 328 13.63 -3.64 26.90
N PHE A 329 13.78 -4.90 27.31
CA PHE A 329 14.74 -5.38 28.30
C PHE A 329 15.54 -6.51 27.66
N VAL A 330 16.79 -6.69 28.06
CA VAL A 330 17.65 -7.74 27.51
C VAL A 330 18.29 -8.57 28.58
N ASN A 331 18.52 -9.82 28.24
CA ASN A 331 19.36 -10.71 29.03
C ASN A 331 20.83 -10.44 28.67
N MET A 332 21.58 -9.99 29.66
CA MET A 332 22.97 -9.58 29.53
C MET A 332 23.91 -10.75 29.16
N LEU A 333 23.49 -12.00 29.37
CA LEU A 333 24.21 -13.20 28.92
C LEU A 333 24.50 -13.17 27.40
N TYR A 334 23.62 -12.53 26.62
CA TYR A 334 23.69 -12.49 25.16
C TYR A 334 24.29 -11.21 24.59
N CYS A 335 24.61 -10.25 25.45
CA CYS A 335 25.06 -8.94 25.04
C CYS A 335 26.59 -8.88 25.04
N LYS A 336 27.16 -8.09 24.14
CA LYS A 336 28.56 -7.70 24.22
C LYS A 336 28.72 -6.51 25.16
N LYS A 337 29.87 -6.42 25.82
CA LYS A 337 30.24 -5.29 26.67
C LYS A 337 30.26 -3.96 25.91
N ASN A 338 30.66 -3.98 24.65
CA ASN A 338 30.75 -2.78 23.81
C ASN A 338 29.40 -2.46 23.15
N MET A 339 29.07 -1.16 23.08
CA MET A 339 27.90 -0.66 22.36
C MET A 339 28.31 0.04 21.06
N LEU A 340 27.50 -0.10 20.02
CA LEU A 340 27.73 0.56 18.73
C LEU A 340 27.04 1.93 18.70
N SER A 341 27.66 2.91 18.03
CA SER A 341 27.01 4.19 17.76
C SER A 341 26.21 4.08 16.47
N VAL A 342 24.90 4.30 16.52
CA VAL A 342 24.01 4.15 15.35
C VAL A 342 24.31 5.21 14.28
N ILE A 343 24.57 6.45 14.72
CA ILE A 343 24.98 7.56 13.86
C ILE A 343 26.17 8.25 14.54
N LYS A 344 27.23 8.52 13.77
CA LYS A 344 28.42 9.22 14.28
C LYS A 344 28.01 10.62 14.79
N GLY A 345 28.05 10.82 16.11
CA GLY A 345 27.63 12.06 16.78
C GLY A 345 26.23 12.04 17.40
N SER A 346 25.45 10.97 17.21
CA SER A 346 24.18 10.78 17.93
C SER A 346 24.40 10.27 19.36
N LYS A 347 23.47 10.61 20.26
CA LYS A 347 23.41 10.05 21.61
C LYS A 347 22.81 8.63 21.63
N ILE A 348 22.21 8.20 20.52
CA ILE A 348 21.61 6.87 20.39
C ILE A 348 22.73 5.84 20.22
N LYS A 349 22.76 4.89 21.15
CA LYS A 349 23.61 3.71 21.10
C LYS A 349 22.76 2.48 20.81
N ARG A 350 23.40 1.44 20.28
CA ARG A 350 22.81 0.13 20.08
C ARG A 350 23.58 -0.90 20.87
N VAL A 351 22.86 -1.68 21.68
CA VAL A 351 23.43 -2.86 22.33
C VAL A 351 23.68 -3.94 21.29
N GLU A 352 24.87 -4.50 21.30
CA GLU A 352 25.25 -5.55 20.37
C GLU A 352 24.99 -6.93 21.00
N LEU A 353 24.29 -7.80 20.28
CA LEU A 353 24.14 -9.20 20.66
C LEU A 353 25.30 -10.02 20.10
N ILE A 354 25.58 -11.15 20.74
CA ILE A 354 26.55 -12.13 20.24
C ILE A 354 26.08 -12.64 18.86
N SER A 355 27.01 -12.71 17.90
CA SER A 355 26.72 -12.88 16.48
C SER A 355 25.86 -14.09 16.17
N PHE A 356 26.16 -15.24 16.80
CA PHE A 356 25.38 -16.46 16.64
C PHE A 356 23.89 -16.25 16.95
N PHE A 357 23.57 -15.66 18.11
CA PHE A 357 22.19 -15.41 18.53
C PHE A 357 21.54 -14.29 17.71
N ARG A 358 22.31 -13.29 17.29
CA ARG A 358 21.79 -12.26 16.40
C ARG A 358 21.29 -12.86 15.08
N THR A 359 22.08 -13.74 14.46
CA THR A 359 21.69 -14.42 13.22
C THR A 359 20.42 -15.25 13.41
N GLN A 360 20.30 -15.99 14.52
CA GLN A 360 19.10 -16.77 14.83
C GLN A 360 17.83 -15.90 14.97
N LEU A 361 17.96 -14.71 15.55
CA LEU A 361 16.86 -13.75 15.64
C LEU A 361 16.51 -13.17 14.27
N ASP A 362 17.51 -12.77 13.47
CA ASP A 362 17.29 -12.19 12.13
C ASP A 362 16.66 -13.18 11.13
N GLU A 363 16.87 -14.49 11.31
CA GLU A 363 16.22 -15.53 10.49
C GLU A 363 14.71 -15.64 10.76
N ASN A 364 14.26 -15.30 11.97
CA ASN A 364 12.89 -15.56 12.44
C ASN A 364 12.06 -14.29 12.68
N LEU A 365 12.71 -13.13 12.79
CA LEU A 365 12.08 -11.85 13.10
C LEU A 365 12.61 -10.74 12.19
N ASP A 366 11.85 -9.66 12.05
CA ASP A 366 12.26 -8.50 11.25
C ASP A 366 13.50 -7.82 11.86
N THR A 367 14.61 -7.82 11.12
CA THR A 367 15.90 -7.19 11.49
C THR A 367 15.72 -5.74 11.94
N LYS A 368 14.82 -4.99 11.28
CA LYS A 368 14.57 -3.59 11.64
C LYS A 368 13.91 -3.48 13.01
N HIS A 369 12.96 -4.36 13.31
CA HIS A 369 12.29 -4.41 14.60
C HIS A 369 13.25 -4.75 15.74
N ILE A 370 14.15 -5.74 15.54
CA ILE A 370 15.17 -6.08 16.56
C ILE A 370 16.12 -4.90 16.80
N ASP A 371 16.53 -4.23 15.73
CA ASP A 371 17.40 -3.05 15.84
C ASP A 371 16.74 -1.94 16.66
N GLU A 372 15.46 -1.65 16.44
CA GLU A 372 14.69 -0.68 17.22
C GLU A 372 14.59 -1.07 18.71
N LEU A 373 14.49 -2.37 19.03
CA LEU A 373 14.46 -2.84 20.43
C LEU A 373 15.81 -2.67 21.14
N LEU A 374 16.93 -2.84 20.42
CA LEU A 374 18.28 -2.75 20.98
C LEU A 374 18.83 -1.32 21.05
N GLU A 375 18.11 -0.34 20.49
CA GLU A 375 18.48 1.07 20.50
C GLU A 375 18.08 1.78 21.79
N THR A 376 18.92 2.72 22.22
CA THR A 376 18.73 3.42 23.49
C THR A 376 19.47 4.76 23.53
N GLU A 377 18.88 5.72 24.24
CA GLU A 377 19.52 7.03 24.50
C GLU A 377 20.17 7.12 25.89
N ARG A 378 19.79 6.25 26.84
CA ARG A 378 20.02 6.47 28.29
C ARG A 378 20.51 5.25 29.07
N LEU A 379 21.35 4.40 28.50
CA LEU A 379 21.80 3.16 29.17
C LEU A 379 23.01 3.28 30.11
N ARG A 380 23.67 4.44 30.13
CA ARG A 380 25.08 4.54 30.53
C ARG A 380 25.37 3.95 31.92
N SER A 381 24.54 4.16 32.94
CA SER A 381 24.87 3.67 34.30
C SER A 381 24.52 2.21 34.57
N ASN A 382 23.43 1.65 34.05
CA ASN A 382 23.01 0.29 34.46
C ASN A 382 23.68 -0.80 33.62
N PHE A 383 23.88 -0.53 32.33
CA PHE A 383 24.59 -1.43 31.43
C PHE A 383 26.09 -1.42 31.71
N GLU A 384 26.74 -0.25 31.84
CA GLU A 384 28.19 -0.20 32.11
C GLU A 384 28.51 -0.81 33.48
N LYS A 385 27.69 -0.54 34.50
CA LYS A 385 27.88 -1.12 35.83
C LYS A 385 27.68 -2.63 35.87
N PHE A 386 26.85 -3.21 35.00
CA PHE A 386 26.68 -4.67 34.94
C PHE A 386 28.02 -5.37 34.70
N TRP A 387 28.87 -4.80 33.84
CA TRP A 387 30.17 -5.34 33.47
C TRP A 387 31.30 -5.05 34.47
N GLU A 388 31.02 -4.37 35.58
CA GLU A 388 31.99 -4.15 36.65
C GLU A 388 32.25 -5.48 37.37
N TYR A 389 33.53 -5.79 37.60
CA TYR A 389 33.94 -7.04 38.24
C TYR A 389 33.21 -7.26 39.59
N ASP A 390 33.11 -6.23 40.43
CA ASP A 390 32.41 -6.30 41.73
C ASP A 390 30.92 -6.65 41.61
N ARG A 391 30.28 -6.28 40.49
CA ARG A 391 28.88 -6.64 40.21
C ARG A 391 28.76 -8.06 39.70
N LEU A 392 29.66 -8.48 38.81
CA LEU A 392 29.71 -9.85 38.29
C LEU A 392 30.09 -10.87 39.38
N LEU A 393 30.95 -10.48 40.32
CA LEU A 393 31.30 -11.28 41.49
C LEU A 393 30.09 -11.58 42.38
N LYS A 394 29.20 -10.59 42.53
CA LYS A 394 27.93 -10.70 43.27
C LYS A 394 26.79 -11.27 42.43
N MET A 395 27.02 -11.53 41.14
CA MET A 395 26.00 -12.05 40.24
C MET A 395 25.78 -13.52 40.52
N ASP A 396 24.52 -13.87 40.78
CA ASP A 396 24.12 -15.25 40.95
C ASP A 396 23.80 -15.87 39.57
N ALA A 397 24.70 -16.70 39.07
CA ALA A 397 24.53 -17.42 37.81
C ALA A 397 23.41 -18.47 37.90
N SER A 398 23.05 -18.97 39.09
CA SER A 398 21.97 -19.94 39.24
C SER A 398 20.61 -19.35 38.85
N ARG A 399 20.45 -18.02 38.94
CA ARG A 399 19.25 -17.28 38.51
C ARG A 399 18.98 -17.35 37.01
N LEU A 400 19.96 -17.77 36.19
CA LEU A 400 19.72 -18.09 34.78
C LEU A 400 18.90 -19.38 34.61
N TYR A 401 18.92 -20.26 35.61
CA TYR A 401 18.14 -21.50 35.65
C TYR A 401 16.80 -21.35 36.38
N ASP A 402 16.43 -20.13 36.78
CA ASP A 402 15.06 -19.85 37.21
C ASP A 402 14.08 -20.25 36.09
N THR A 403 12.96 -20.83 36.48
CA THR A 403 11.93 -21.28 35.53
C THR A 403 10.69 -20.41 35.60
N PHE A 404 10.00 -20.30 34.47
CA PHE A 404 8.70 -19.66 34.36
C PHE A 404 7.83 -20.40 33.35
N ARG A 405 6.50 -20.29 33.47
CA ARG A 405 5.58 -20.88 32.50
C ARG A 405 5.48 -19.99 31.26
N SER A 406 5.55 -20.58 30.08
CA SER A 406 5.25 -19.96 28.79
C SER A 406 3.87 -20.44 28.33
N ASN A 407 3.00 -19.51 27.93
CA ASN A 407 1.67 -19.83 27.38
C ASN A 407 1.74 -20.52 26.02
#